data_AF-A0A239KAJ8-F1
#
_entry.id   AF-A0A239KAJ8-F1
#
_cell.length_a   1.000
_cell.length_b   1.000
_cell.length_c   1.000
_cell.angle_alpha   90.00
_cell.angle_beta   90.00
_cell.angle_gamma   90.00
#
_symmetry.space_group_name_H-M   'P 1'
#
loop_
_entity.id
_entity.type
_entity.pdbx_description
1 polymer ?
#
loop_
_entity_poly.entity_id
_entity_poly.type
_entity_poly.pdbx_seq_one_letter_code
_entity_poly.pdbx_strand_id
1 'polypeptide(L)'
;MTAQVTRWYAHPDGRVISRTTPAGAGVEAAPPAGCVPISEQEAQRRTAEIQAANDQAAAERELAAARQAEVEYQQLVHIGLPAHVARRLTGHEPGRVQDLTAKLTGRGHGDE
;
A
#
# COMPACT_ATOMS: atom_id res chain seq x y z
N MET A 1 -35.92 12.51 -2.13
CA MET A 1 -34.55 12.08 -1.78
C MET A 1 -34.20 12.72 -0.44
N THR A 2 -34.03 11.93 0.61
CA THR A 2 -33.48 12.44 1.89
C THR A 2 -32.00 12.73 1.67
N ALA A 3 -31.59 13.98 1.82
CA ALA A 3 -30.16 14.33 1.80
C ALA A 3 -29.42 13.54 2.89
N GLN A 4 -28.14 13.21 2.66
CA GLN A 4 -27.30 12.50 3.61
C GLN A 4 -26.09 13.38 3.95
N VAL A 5 -25.63 13.33 5.20
CA VAL A 5 -24.42 14.02 5.68
C VAL A 5 -23.44 12.97 6.16
N THR A 6 -22.24 12.95 5.56
CA THR A 6 -21.11 12.14 6.02
C THR A 6 -20.24 12.99 6.93
N ARG A 7 -19.95 12.48 8.13
CA ARG A 7 -19.01 13.06 9.09
C ARG A 7 -17.80 12.16 9.23
N TRP A 8 -16.63 12.77 9.33
CA TRP A 8 -15.35 12.07 9.43
C TRP A 8 -14.74 12.25 10.82
N TYR A 9 -14.12 11.20 11.35
CA TYR A 9 -13.47 11.22 12.65
C TYR A 9 -12.10 10.53 12.58
N ALA A 10 -11.14 11.05 13.35
CA ALA A 10 -9.82 10.44 13.53
C ALA A 10 -9.73 9.76 14.90
N HIS A 11 -9.21 8.54 14.92
CA HIS A 11 -8.83 7.82 16.13
C HIS A 11 -7.40 8.22 16.55
N PRO A 12 -7.05 8.20 17.85
CA PRO A 12 -5.68 8.42 18.33
C PRO A 12 -4.66 7.45 17.72
N ASP A 13 -5.08 6.21 17.41
CA ASP A 13 -4.26 5.20 16.69
C ASP A 13 -4.08 5.48 15.19
N GLY A 14 -4.44 6.66 14.69
CA GLY A 14 -4.23 7.06 13.29
C GLY A 14 -5.29 6.53 12.30
N ARG A 15 -6.30 5.79 12.77
CA ARG A 15 -7.41 5.32 11.94
C ARG A 15 -8.38 6.45 11.59
N VAL A 16 -8.93 6.40 10.38
CA VAL A 16 -9.99 7.31 9.92
C VAL A 16 -11.30 6.53 9.80
N ILE A 17 -12.38 7.10 10.31
CA ILE A 17 -13.72 6.50 10.27
C ILE A 17 -14.73 7.53 9.75
N SER A 18 -15.73 7.07 9.02
CA SER A 18 -16.82 7.89 8.51
C SER A 18 -18.16 7.40 9.03
N ARG A 19 -19.09 8.34 9.23
CA ARG A 19 -20.48 8.04 9.61
C ARG A 19 -21.42 8.86 8.74
N THR A 20 -22.25 8.17 7.96
CA THR A 20 -23.27 8.80 7.12
C THR A 20 -24.62 8.76 7.84
N THR A 21 -25.28 9.91 7.94
CA THR A 21 -26.58 10.08 8.60
C THR A 21 -27.55 10.86 7.72
N PRO A 22 -28.86 10.63 7.78
CA PRO A 22 -29.82 11.44 7.03
C PRO A 22 -29.79 12.91 7.50
N ALA A 23 -29.72 13.83 6.54
CA ALA A 23 -29.78 15.26 6.75
C ALA A 23 -31.15 15.62 7.35
N GLY A 24 -31.14 16.35 8.48
CA GLY A 24 -32.36 16.70 9.21
C GLY A 24 -32.68 15.76 10.37
N ALA A 25 -31.86 14.75 10.66
CA ALA A 25 -32.04 13.91 11.84
C ALA A 25 -31.93 14.66 13.18
N GLY A 26 -31.49 15.93 13.21
CA GLY A 26 -31.36 16.73 14.44
C GLY A 26 -30.33 16.21 15.47
N VAL A 27 -29.86 14.98 15.29
CA VAL A 27 -28.84 14.36 16.12
C VAL A 27 -27.49 14.73 15.53
N GLU A 28 -26.81 15.70 16.15
CA GLU A 28 -25.36 15.73 16.13
C GLU A 28 -24.91 14.39 16.73
N ALA A 29 -24.56 13.45 15.85
CA ALA A 29 -24.03 12.16 16.28
C ALA A 29 -22.75 12.46 17.06
N ALA A 30 -22.77 12.24 18.38
CA ALA A 30 -21.59 12.39 19.20
C ALA A 30 -20.43 11.63 18.56
N PRO A 31 -19.21 12.21 18.56
CA PRO A 31 -18.05 11.51 18.03
C PRO A 31 -17.91 10.17 18.74
N PRO A 32 -17.58 9.10 18.01
CA PRO A 32 -17.28 7.81 18.61
C PRO A 32 -16.21 7.97 19.69
N ALA A 33 -16.29 7.14 20.74
CA ALA A 33 -15.45 7.28 21.93
C ALA A 33 -13.95 7.37 21.55
N GLY A 34 -13.28 8.40 22.08
CA GLY A 34 -11.86 8.64 21.82
C GLY A 34 -11.55 9.23 20.44
N CYS A 35 -12.53 9.46 19.57
CA CYS A 35 -12.28 10.03 18.24
C CYS A 35 -12.52 11.54 18.21
N VAL A 36 -11.75 12.24 17.37
CA VAL A 36 -11.91 13.68 17.14
C VAL A 36 -12.54 13.92 15.77
N PRO A 37 -13.51 14.84 15.64
CA PRO A 37 -14.06 15.20 14.33
C PRO A 37 -12.99 15.84 13.47
N ILE A 38 -12.92 15.42 12.21
CA ILE A 38 -12.01 15.97 11.21
C ILE A 38 -12.80 16.40 9.98
N SER A 39 -12.27 17.38 9.25
CA SER A 39 -12.82 17.78 7.96
C SER A 39 -12.67 16.66 6.94
N GLU A 40 -13.52 16.65 5.91
CA GLU A 40 -13.40 15.70 4.79
C GLU A 40 -12.04 15.81 4.10
N GLN A 41 -11.54 17.03 3.89
CA GLN A 41 -10.21 17.25 3.28
C GLN A 41 -9.08 16.64 4.13
N GLU A 42 -9.19 16.71 5.46
CA GLU A 42 -8.23 16.10 6.39
C GLU A 42 -8.31 14.57 6.35
N ALA A 43 -9.52 14.02 6.28
CA ALA A 43 -9.75 12.58 6.14
C ALA A 43 -9.17 12.05 4.82
N GLN A 44 -9.38 12.77 3.72
CA GLN A 44 -8.83 12.43 2.41
C GLN A 44 -7.31 12.48 2.41
N ARG A 45 -6.70 13.53 2.98
CA ARG A 45 -5.24 13.62 3.10
C ARG A 45 -4.66 12.43 3.87
N ARG A 46 -5.19 12.13 5.05
CA ARG A 46 -4.74 11.00 5.88
C ARG A 46 -4.91 9.65 5.18
N THR A 47 -6.02 9.48 4.47
CA THR A 47 -6.27 8.25 3.69
C THR A 47 -5.27 8.12 2.55
N ALA A 48 -4.96 9.21 1.85
CA ALA A 48 -3.93 9.23 0.80
C ALA A 48 -2.54 8.94 1.36
N GLU A 49 -2.18 9.49 2.54
CA GLU A 49 -0.92 9.20 3.22
C GLU A 49 -0.80 7.71 3.60
N ILE A 50 -1.87 7.11 4.13
CA ILE A 50 -1.94 5.67 4.43
C ILE A 50 -1.79 4.83 3.16
N GLN A 51 -2.49 5.21 2.09
CA GLN A 51 -2.42 4.48 0.83
C GLN A 51 -1.01 4.55 0.23
N ALA A 52 -0.37 5.71 0.25
CA ALA A 52 1.00 5.88 -0.22
C ALA A 52 1.99 5.02 0.58
N ALA A 53 1.85 4.98 1.91
CA ALA A 53 2.68 4.13 2.77
C ALA A 53 2.47 2.64 2.48
N ASN A 54 1.22 2.21 2.22
CA ASN A 54 0.92 0.83 1.86
C ASN A 54 1.51 0.45 0.50
N ASP A 55 1.44 1.35 -0.48
CA ASP A 55 1.98 1.14 -1.82
C ASP A 55 3.51 1.00 -1.78
N GLN A 56 4.17 1.89 -1.02
CA GLN A 56 5.61 1.80 -0.77
C GLN A 56 5.99 0.47 -0.08
N ALA A 57 5.27 0.09 0.98
CA ALA A 57 5.52 -1.17 1.66
C ALA A 57 5.28 -2.40 0.75
N ALA A 58 4.32 -2.33 -0.16
CA ALA A 58 4.08 -3.39 -1.15
C ALA A 58 5.24 -3.48 -2.15
N ALA A 59 5.73 -2.35 -2.66
CA ALA A 59 6.88 -2.30 -3.56
C ALA A 59 8.17 -2.81 -2.89
N GLU A 60 8.40 -2.48 -1.62
CA GLU A 60 9.53 -3.01 -0.84
C GLU A 60 9.45 -4.54 -0.66
N ARG A 61 8.24 -5.06 -0.39
CA ARG A 61 8.01 -6.51 -0.29
C ARG A 61 8.24 -7.22 -1.62
N GLU A 62 7.81 -6.62 -2.73
CA GLU A 62 8.04 -7.18 -4.06
C GLU A 62 9.54 -7.24 -4.38
N LEU A 63 10.28 -6.17 -4.10
CA LEU A 63 11.73 -6.15 -4.26
C LEU A 63 12.43 -7.20 -3.38
N ALA A 64 11.99 -7.35 -2.12
CA ALA A 64 12.52 -8.36 -1.22
C ALA A 64 12.28 -9.78 -1.74
N ALA A 65 11.07 -10.07 -2.24
CA ALA A 65 10.75 -11.36 -2.84
C ALA A 65 11.58 -11.64 -4.10
N ALA A 66 11.77 -10.65 -4.96
CA ALA A 66 12.59 -10.78 -6.17
C ALA A 66 14.07 -11.06 -5.83
N ARG A 67 14.62 -10.40 -4.80
CA ARG A 67 15.99 -10.67 -4.31
C ARG A 67 16.11 -12.07 -3.75
N GLN A 68 15.11 -12.53 -2.99
CA GLN A 68 15.11 -13.89 -2.46
C GLN A 68 15.11 -14.94 -3.59
N ALA A 69 14.26 -14.75 -4.60
CA ALA A 69 14.22 -15.60 -5.78
C ALA A 69 15.57 -15.64 -6.53
N GLU A 70 16.27 -14.50 -6.63
CA GLU A 70 17.62 -14.44 -7.22
C GLU A 70 18.65 -15.24 -6.42
N VAL A 71 18.64 -15.14 -5.09
CA VAL A 71 19.53 -15.92 -4.22
C VAL A 71 19.25 -17.42 -4.35
N GLU A 72 17.99 -17.82 -4.30
CA GLU A 72 17.60 -19.23 -4.46
C GLU A 72 17.98 -19.76 -5.86
N TYR A 73 17.80 -18.94 -6.91
CA TYR A 73 18.23 -19.30 -8.27
C TYR A 73 19.74 -19.58 -8.33
N GLN A 74 20.55 -18.69 -7.74
CA GLN A 74 22.01 -18.86 -7.71
C GLN A 74 22.42 -20.12 -6.95
N GLN A 75 21.75 -20.44 -5.83
CA GLN A 75 22.00 -21.66 -5.07
C GLN A 75 21.66 -22.92 -5.88
N LEU A 76 20.51 -22.94 -6.55
CA LEU A 76 20.10 -24.07 -7.39
C LEU A 76 21.07 -24.30 -8.56
N VAL A 77 21.49 -23.23 -9.24
CA VAL A 77 22.49 -23.33 -10.31
C VAL A 77 23.82 -23.84 -9.76
N HIS A 78 24.23 -23.39 -8.57
CA HIS A 78 25.48 -23.82 -7.94
C HIS A 78 25.50 -25.31 -7.61
N ILE A 79 24.37 -25.90 -7.20
CA ILE A 79 24.25 -27.35 -6.96
C ILE A 79 24.06 -28.17 -8.25
N GLY A 80 24.14 -27.53 -9.43
CA GLY A 80 24.12 -28.19 -10.73
C GLY A 80 22.74 -28.29 -11.40
N LEU A 81 21.71 -27.59 -10.90
CA LEU A 81 20.45 -27.52 -11.65
C LEU A 81 20.62 -26.70 -12.93
N PRO A 82 20.06 -27.15 -14.07
CA PRO A 82 20.00 -26.34 -15.27
C PRO A 82 19.28 -25.01 -15.01
N ALA A 83 19.83 -23.91 -15.52
CA ALA A 83 19.31 -22.56 -15.27
C ALA A 83 17.82 -22.39 -15.59
N HIS A 84 17.32 -23.03 -16.66
CA HIS A 84 15.89 -22.96 -17.01
C HIS A 84 14.98 -23.66 -15.99
N VAL A 85 15.47 -24.72 -15.33
CA VAL A 85 14.75 -25.40 -14.23
C VAL A 85 14.79 -24.55 -12.97
N ALA A 86 15.97 -24.03 -12.60
CA ALA A 86 16.14 -23.16 -11.44
C ALA A 86 15.24 -21.91 -11.51
N ARG A 87 15.11 -21.28 -12.69
CA ARG A 87 14.20 -20.15 -12.92
C ARG A 87 12.73 -20.50 -12.70
N ARG A 88 12.28 -21.64 -13.24
CA ARG A 88 10.88 -22.08 -13.04
C ARG A 88 10.56 -22.38 -11.57
N LEU A 89 11.52 -22.91 -10.83
CA LEU A 89 11.33 -23.28 -9.42
C LEU A 89 11.28 -22.06 -8.49
N THR A 90 12.06 -21.04 -8.80
CA THR A 90 12.23 -19.85 -7.93
C THR A 90 11.39 -18.66 -8.37
N GLY A 91 10.85 -18.70 -9.59
CA GLY A 91 10.22 -17.52 -10.21
C GLY A 91 11.21 -16.40 -10.53
N HIS A 92 12.52 -16.70 -10.52
CA HIS A 92 13.54 -15.70 -10.82
C HIS A 92 13.47 -15.25 -12.28
N GLU A 93 13.27 -13.93 -12.45
CA GLU A 93 13.33 -13.25 -13.73
C GLU A 93 14.57 -12.35 -13.80
N PRO A 94 15.42 -12.50 -14.84
CA PRO A 94 16.62 -11.68 -14.98
C PRO A 94 16.24 -10.21 -15.14
N GLY A 95 16.92 -9.33 -14.40
CA GLY A 95 16.68 -7.88 -14.44
C GLY A 95 15.51 -7.39 -13.57
N ARG A 96 14.66 -8.29 -13.03
CA ARG A 96 13.51 -7.89 -12.20
C ARG A 96 13.91 -7.14 -10.93
N VAL A 97 14.97 -7.58 -10.24
CA VAL A 97 15.49 -6.88 -9.05
C VAL A 97 15.97 -5.46 -9.39
N GLN A 98 16.60 -5.29 -10.56
CA GLN A 98 17.13 -3.99 -11.00
C GLN A 98 16.00 -3.05 -11.38
N ASP A 99 15.00 -3.54 -12.11
CA ASP A 99 13.79 -2.79 -12.47
C ASP A 99 13.01 -2.34 -11.23
N LEU A 100 12.76 -3.24 -10.28
CA LEU A 100 12.07 -2.93 -9.02
C LEU A 100 12.86 -1.95 -8.16
N THR A 101 14.20 -2.09 -8.12
CA THR A 101 15.06 -1.13 -7.41
C THR A 101 15.01 0.25 -8.06
N ALA A 102 14.99 0.33 -9.39
CA ALA A 102 14.89 1.59 -10.12
C ALA A 102 13.54 2.28 -9.91
N LYS A 103 12.45 1.51 -9.90
CA LYS A 103 11.09 1.99 -9.57
C LYS A 103 11.02 2.53 -8.14
N LEU A 104 11.53 1.78 -7.16
CA LEU A 104 11.49 2.17 -5.75
C LEU A 104 12.34 3.40 -5.44
N THR A 105 13.47 3.58 -6.13
CA THR A 105 14.37 4.72 -5.94
C THR A 105 14.01 5.94 -6.79
N GLY A 106 12.92 5.89 -7.56
CA GLY A 106 12.50 6.97 -8.46
C GLY A 106 13.51 7.26 -9.57
N ARG A 107 14.39 6.30 -9.90
CA ARG A 107 15.49 6.46 -10.86
C ARG A 107 15.23 5.82 -12.22
N GLY A 108 14.11 5.10 -12.37
CA GLY A 108 13.69 4.50 -13.63
C GLY A 108 12.53 5.29 -14.25
N HIS A 109 12.78 5.90 -15.40
CA HIS A 109 11.85 6.68 -16.24
C HIS A 109 11.38 8.02 -15.66
N GLY A 110 12.16 9.06 -16.01
CA GLY A 110 11.52 10.28 -16.48
C GLY A 110 10.83 9.93 -17.80
N ASP A 111 9.50 9.95 -17.78
CA ASP A 111 8.67 10.02 -18.97
C ASP A 111 8.01 11.40 -18.92
N GLU A 112 8.63 12.37 -19.60
CA GLU A 112 7.96 13.48 -20.28
C GLU A 112 8.83 13.96 -21.46
#